data_AF-A0A947M0W7-F1
#
_entry.id   AF-A0A947M0W7-F1
#
_cell.length_a   1.000
_cell.length_b   1.000
_cell.length_c   1.000
_cell.angle_alpha   90.00
_cell.angle_beta   90.00
_cell.angle_gamma   90.00
#
_symmetry.space_group_name_H-M   'P 1'
#
loop_
_entity.id
_entity.type
_entity.pdbx_description
1 polymer ?
#
loop_
_entity_poly.entity_id
_entity_poly.type
_entity_poly.pdbx_seq_one_letter_code
_entity_poly.pdbx_strand_id
1 'polypeptide(L)' 'PRTVLTWAENMRIFNDRDFAFRLSFLNKCDEAERPTVAEYYQRCFGVNLTETGLHAPTSQG' A
#
# COMPACT_ATOMS: atom_id res chain seq x y z
N PRO A 1 16.67 -1.65 4.83
CA PRO A 1 15.72 -2.66 5.35
C PRO A 1 15.26 -3.62 4.24
N ARG A 2 15.26 -4.94 4.44
CA ARG A 2 14.93 -5.92 3.38
C ARG A 2 13.52 -5.76 2.80
N THR A 3 12.60 -5.20 3.57
CA THR A 3 11.22 -4.89 3.16
C THR A 3 11.14 -3.83 2.05
N VAL A 4 12.03 -2.84 2.05
CA VAL A 4 12.07 -1.80 1.01
C VAL A 4 12.56 -2.35 -0.34
N LEU A 5 13.53 -3.27 -0.31
CA LEU A 5 14.01 -3.96 -1.52
C LEU A 5 12.92 -4.85 -2.11
N THR A 6 12.23 -5.63 -1.27
CA THR A 6 11.09 -6.45 -1.72
C THR A 6 9.97 -5.59 -2.32
N TRP A 7 9.71 -4.41 -1.76
CA TRP A 7 8.74 -3.48 -2.32
C TRP A 7 9.16 -2.98 -3.71
N ALA A 8 10.41 -2.57 -3.89
CA ALA A 8 10.93 -2.13 -5.19
C ALA A 8 10.84 -3.24 -6.26
N GLU A 9 11.17 -4.48 -5.90
CA GLU A 9 11.05 -5.63 -6.81
C GLU A 9 9.58 -5.90 -7.18
N ASN A 10 8.68 -5.92 -6.19
CA ASN A 10 7.25 -6.09 -6.45
C ASN A 10 6.68 -4.96 -7.32
N MET A 11 7.13 -3.72 -7.13
CA MET A 11 6.76 -2.61 -8.00
C MET A 11 7.19 -2.83 -9.44
N ARG A 12 8.39 -3.39 -9.67
CA ARG A 12 8.87 -3.71 -11.03
C ARG A 12 8.08 -4.86 -11.66
N ILE A 13 7.66 -5.84 -10.87
CA ILE A 13 6.93 -7.02 -11.35
C ILE A 13 5.47 -6.68 -11.69
N PHE A 14 4.77 -6.00 -10.78
CA PHE A 14 3.35 -5.72 -10.92
C PHE A 14 3.05 -4.39 -11.61
N ASN A 15 4.06 -3.51 -11.70
CA ASN A 15 3.91 -2.14 -12.20
C ASN A 15 2.78 -1.36 -11.49
N ASP A 16 2.49 -1.73 -10.25
CA ASP A 16 1.48 -1.16 -9.37
C ASP A 16 2.10 -0.96 -7.99
N ARG A 17 2.29 0.32 -7.63
CA ARG A 17 2.87 0.74 -6.36
C ARG A 17 2.03 0.29 -5.16
N ASP A 18 0.71 0.44 -5.28
CA ASP A 18 -0.23 0.25 -4.17
C ASP A 18 -0.42 -1.24 -3.89
N PHE A 19 -0.46 -2.06 -4.95
CA PHE A 19 -0.44 -3.51 -4.83
C PHE A 19 0.89 -4.02 -4.26
N ALA A 20 2.01 -3.53 -4.78
CA ALA A 20 3.34 -3.90 -4.29
C ALA A 20 3.53 -3.53 -2.81
N PHE A 21 3.01 -2.39 -2.38
CA PHE A 21 3.05 -1.94 -0.99
C PHE A 21 2.25 -2.88 -0.09
N ARG A 22 1.03 -3.26 -0.50
CA ARG A 22 0.18 -4.22 0.23
C ARG A 22 0.88 -5.56 0.45
N LEU A 23 1.48 -6.11 -0.61
CA LEU A 23 2.20 -7.38 -0.53
C LEU A 23 3.43 -7.32 0.39
N SER A 24 4.11 -6.17 0.41
CA SER A 24 5.40 -6.02 1.11
C SER A 24 5.24 -5.60 2.57
N PHE A 25 4.22 -4.81 2.88
CA PHE A 25 4.01 -4.19 4.20
C PHE A 25 2.66 -4.59 4.80
N LEU A 26 1.54 -4.25 4.14
CA LEU A 26 0.20 -4.36 4.73
C LEU A 26 -0.17 -5.81 5.13
N ASN A 27 0.16 -6.78 4.27
CA ASN A 27 -0.12 -8.20 4.53
C ASN A 27 0.72 -8.80 5.66
N LYS A 28 1.83 -8.17 6.01
CA LYS A 28 2.75 -8.64 7.05
C LYS A 28 2.58 -7.89 8.38
N CYS A 29 1.77 -6.84 8.39
CA CYS A 29 1.43 -6.09 9.59
C CYS A 29 0.34 -6.82 10.38
N ASP A 30 0.44 -6.75 11.71
CA ASP A 30 -0.65 -7.13 12.59
C ASP A 30 -1.91 -6.31 12.25
N GLU A 31 -3.08 -6.93 12.37
CA GLU A 31 -4.34 -6.32 11.94
C GLU A 31 -4.61 -4.99 12.66
N ALA A 32 -4.20 -4.89 13.92
CA ALA A 32 -4.29 -3.67 14.73
C ALA A 32 -3.49 -2.49 14.17
N GLU A 33 -2.40 -2.75 13.43
CA GLU A 33 -1.52 -1.71 12.88
C GLU A 33 -1.89 -1.31 11.45
N ARG A 34 -2.65 -2.15 10.73
CA ARG A 34 -3.10 -1.88 9.35
C ARG A 34 -3.80 -0.53 9.16
N PRO A 35 -4.74 -0.07 10.01
CA PRO A 35 -5.38 1.24 9.84
C PRO A 35 -4.37 2.39 9.96
N THR A 36 -3.42 2.28 10.89
CA THR A 36 -2.36 3.28 11.06
C THR A 36 -1.43 3.34 9.84
N VAL A 37 -1.00 2.19 9.33
CA VAL A 37 -0.15 2.12 8.12
C VAL A 37 -0.90 2.64 6.89
N ALA A 38 -2.19 2.33 6.75
CA ALA A 38 -3.03 2.83 5.67
C ALA A 38 -3.21 4.35 5.72
N GLU A 39 -3.37 4.94 6.91
CA GLU A 39 -3.42 6.39 7.07
C GLU A 39 -2.10 7.06 6.64
N TYR A 40 -0.95 6.51 7.05
CA TYR A 40 0.34 7.03 6.62
C TYR A 40 0.51 6.93 5.10
N TYR A 41 0.08 5.82 4.49
CA TYR A 41 0.11 5.67 3.04
C TYR A 41 -0.77 6.71 2.34
N GLN A 42 -2.00 6.92 2.83
CA GLN A 42 -2.90 7.94 2.31
C GLN A 42 -2.29 9.34 2.43
N ARG A 43 -1.66 9.68 3.56
CA ARG A 43 -1.01 10.98 3.76
C ARG A 43 0.17 11.20 2.81
N CYS A 44 0.95 10.16 2.54
CA CYS A 44 2.11 10.24 1.65
C CYS A 44 1.73 10.27 0.16
N PHE A 45 0.69 9.53 -0.25
CA PHE A 45 0.40 9.28 -1.66
C PHE A 45 -1.01 9.72 -2.11
N GLY A 46 -1.87 10.17 -1.20
CA GLY A 46 -3.26 10.54 -1.51
C GLY A 46 -4.17 9.35 -1.88
N VAL A 47 -3.74 8.12 -1.59
CA VAL A 47 -4.42 6.89 -2.01
C VAL A 47 -4.96 6.14 -0.79
N ASN A 48 -6.24 5.77 -0.86
CA ASN A 48 -6.84 4.87 0.12
C ASN A 48 -6.54 3.41 -0.25
N LEU A 49 -5.78 2.73 0.62
CA LEU A 49 -5.55 1.29 0.51
C LEU A 49 -6.79 0.53 1.01
N THR A 50 -7.76 0.32 0.14
CA THR A 50 -8.90 -0.58 0.40
C THR A 50 -8.42 -2.04 0.55
N GLU A 51 -9.07 -2.82 1.40
CA GLU A 51 -8.74 -4.24 1.60
C GLU A 51 -8.90 -5.07 0.31
N THR A 52 -9.75 -4.62 -0.62
CA THR A 52 -10.11 -5.32 -1.86
C THR A 52 -9.27 -4.94 -3.08
N GLY A 53 -8.22 -4.12 -2.93
CA GLY A 53 -7.34 -3.75 -4.06
C GLY A 53 -7.96 -2.76 -5.05
N LEU A 54 -9.24 -2.44 -4.92
CA LEU A 54 -9.94 -1.47 -5.77
C LEU A 54 -9.54 -0.07 -5.33
N HIS A 55 -8.70 0.59 -6.13
CA HIS A 55 -8.43 2.01 -6.03
C HIS A 55 -9.78 2.73 -6.16
N ALA A 56 -10.38 3.12 -5.02
CA ALA A 56 -11.52 4.02 -5.05
C ALA A 56 -11.01 5.30 -5.73
N PRO A 57 -11.60 5.74 -6.86
CA PRO A 57 -11.19 6.99 -7.46
C PRO A 57 -11.39 8.05 -6.38
N THR A 58 -10.29 8.60 -5.88
CA THR A 58 -10.34 9.78 -5.05
C THR A 58 -10.98 10.83 -5.95
N SER A 59 -12.28 11.09 -5.76
CA SER A 59 -12.94 12.26 -6.35
C SER A 59 -12.16 13.46 -5.86
N GLN A 60 -11.25 13.94 -6.70
CA GLN A 60 -10.79 15.31 -6.62
C GLN A 60 -12.01 16.17 -6.97
N GLY A 61 -12.60 16.77 -5.94
CA GLY A 61 -13.44 17.96 -6.10
C GLY A 61 -12.58 19.20 -6.25
#